data_AF-C2ERL1-F1
#
_entry.id   AF-C2ERL1-F1
#
_cell.length_a   1.000
_cell.length_b   1.000
_cell.length_c   1.000
_cell.angle_alpha   90.00
_cell.angle_beta   90.00
_cell.angle_gamma   90.00
#
_symmetry.space_group_name_H-M   'P 1'
#
loop_
_entity.id
_entity.type
_entity.pdbx_description
1 polymer ?
#
loop_
_entity_poly.entity_id
_entity_poly.type
_entity_poly.pdbx_seq_one_letter_code
_entity_poly.pdbx_strand_id
1 'polypeptide(L)'
;MIGNFFGKYDKKKSSANAQKWLSEYWDWRDEAKKKTLTIGSPNLDGLPTGTLYDADYKLVDYVNAEREWKIRENMLAYISSKGDEHELYAQILDYRFVHHNWKMDKVAMKLHLPKRTCERMQDNALWEVAKVCPDKSVLVPK
;
A
#
# COMPACT_ATOMS: atom_id res chain seq x y z
N MET A 1 -20.21 27.87 1.57
CA MET A 1 -20.18 26.61 2.35
C MET A 1 -19.49 25.55 1.53
N ILE A 2 -18.25 25.19 1.87
CA ILE A 2 -17.57 24.05 1.24
C ILE A 2 -18.23 22.79 1.83
N GLY A 3 -19.14 22.18 1.08
CA GLY A 3 -19.79 20.94 1.50
C GLY A 3 -18.74 19.86 1.72
N ASN A 4 -18.83 19.14 2.83
CA ASN A 4 -17.96 17.99 3.11
C ASN A 4 -18.25 16.89 2.09
N PHE A 5 -17.56 16.90 0.94
CA PHE A 5 -17.75 15.97 -0.18
C PHE A 5 -17.68 14.49 0.26
N PHE A 6 -16.89 14.22 1.30
CA PHE A 6 -16.69 12.88 1.84
C PHE A 6 -17.66 12.51 2.98
N GLY A 7 -18.56 13.40 3.38
CA GLY A 7 -19.53 13.17 4.47
C GLY A 7 -20.54 12.04 4.20
N LYS A 8 -20.68 11.62 2.93
CA LYS A 8 -21.56 10.53 2.48
C LYS A 8 -20.97 9.12 2.67
N TYR A 9 -19.69 9.02 3.04
CA TYR A 9 -19.01 7.73 3.20
C TYR A 9 -18.87 7.34 4.67
N ASP A 10 -18.85 6.03 4.93
CA ASP A 10 -18.61 5.46 6.25
C ASP A 10 -17.11 5.51 6.56
N LYS A 11 -16.72 6.46 7.43
CA LYS A 11 -15.32 6.63 7.84
C LYS A 11 -14.75 5.35 8.45
N LYS A 12 -15.49 4.64 9.30
CA LYS A 12 -14.96 3.46 10.01
C LYS A 12 -14.72 2.31 9.04
N LYS A 13 -15.71 1.98 8.21
CA LYS A 13 -15.56 0.91 7.20
C LYS A 13 -14.47 1.24 6.20
N SER A 14 -14.42 2.49 5.73
CA SER A 14 -13.43 2.89 4.73
C SER A 14 -12.01 2.88 5.28
N SER A 15 -11.80 3.33 6.53
CA SER A 15 -10.50 3.24 7.21
C SER A 15 -10.08 1.78 7.44
N ALA A 16 -11.01 0.88 7.76
CA ALA A 16 -10.71 -0.55 7.90
C ALA A 16 -10.30 -1.18 6.56
N ASN A 17 -11.00 -0.85 5.47
CA ASN A 17 -10.62 -1.31 4.13
C ASN A 17 -9.26 -0.75 3.70
N ALA A 18 -9.00 0.52 3.99
CA ALA A 18 -7.71 1.17 3.72
C ALA A 18 -6.57 0.48 4.48
N GLN A 19 -6.78 0.14 5.75
CA GLN A 19 -5.81 -0.62 6.53
C GLN A 19 -5.53 -1.98 5.90
N LYS A 20 -6.57 -2.73 5.54
CA LYS A 20 -6.41 -4.04 4.89
C LYS A 20 -5.62 -3.91 3.59
N TRP A 21 -6.00 -2.95 2.75
CA TRP A 21 -5.35 -2.69 1.47
C TRP A 21 -3.87 -2.35 1.66
N LEU A 22 -3.50 -1.52 2.64
CA LEU A 22 -2.10 -1.22 2.96
C LEU A 22 -1.33 -2.45 3.43
N SER A 23 -1.92 -3.28 4.29
CA SER A 23 -1.28 -4.48 4.84
C SER A 23 -0.94 -5.54 3.78
N GLU A 24 -1.62 -5.54 2.64
CA GLU A 24 -1.34 -6.42 1.49
C GLU A 24 -0.03 -6.04 0.76
N TYR A 25 0.69 -5.00 1.20
CA TYR A 25 1.95 -4.55 0.57
C TYR A 25 2.96 -5.69 0.38
N TRP A 26 3.23 -6.47 1.42
CA TRP A 26 4.21 -7.55 1.35
C TRP A 26 3.71 -8.72 0.50
N ASP A 27 2.40 -9.02 0.53
CA ASP A 27 1.82 -10.06 -0.32
C ASP A 27 2.03 -9.74 -1.81
N TRP A 28 1.77 -8.49 -2.21
CA TRP A 28 2.03 -8.03 -3.58
C TRP A 28 3.51 -8.00 -3.94
N ARG A 29 4.37 -7.63 -2.99
CA ARG A 29 5.83 -7.60 -3.19
C ARG A 29 6.41 -9.01 -3.34
N ASP A 30 5.93 -9.97 -2.56
CA ASP A 30 6.35 -11.36 -2.63
C ASP A 30 5.79 -12.05 -3.88
N GLU A 31 4.55 -11.74 -4.27
CA GLU A 31 3.98 -12.19 -5.55
C GLU A 31 4.78 -11.68 -6.74
N ALA A 32 5.19 -10.41 -6.73
CA ALA A 32 6.09 -9.84 -7.75
C ALA A 32 7.45 -10.56 -7.75
N LYS A 33 8.04 -10.85 -6.58
CA LYS A 33 9.31 -11.60 -6.49
C LYS A 33 9.20 -13.02 -7.05
N LYS A 34 8.12 -13.74 -6.73
CA LYS A 34 7.85 -15.09 -7.23
C LYS A 34 7.72 -15.13 -8.76
N LYS A 35 7.18 -14.05 -9.34
CA LYS A 35 6.96 -13.89 -10.79
C LYS A 35 8.11 -13.20 -11.51
N THR A 36 9.07 -12.63 -10.78
CA THR A 36 10.27 -12.04 -11.36
C THR A 36 10.92 -13.12 -12.20
N LEU A 37 11.01 -12.90 -13.51
CA LEU A 37 11.56 -13.88 -14.43
C LEU A 37 12.95 -14.27 -13.94
N THR A 38 13.11 -15.49 -13.44
CA THR A 38 14.33 -16.24 -13.66
C THR A 38 14.42 -16.43 -15.17
N ILE A 39 14.97 -15.42 -15.86
CA ILE A 39 15.57 -15.60 -17.17
C ILE A 39 16.67 -16.62 -16.90
N GLY A 40 16.33 -17.91 -17.04
CA GLY A 40 17.31 -18.97 -17.00
C GLY A 40 18.34 -18.63 -18.06
N SER A 41 19.61 -18.56 -17.65
CA SER A 41 20.73 -18.48 -18.59
C SER A 41 20.50 -19.51 -19.70
N PRO A 42 20.81 -19.19 -20.97
CA PRO A 42 20.54 -20.09 -22.07
C PRO A 42 21.13 -21.47 -21.77
N ASN A 43 20.33 -22.54 -21.92
CA ASN A 43 20.91 -23.88 -21.98
C ASN A 43 21.82 -23.95 -23.21
N LEU A 44 22.96 -24.62 -23.07
CA LEU A 44 24.02 -24.79 -24.08
C LEU A 44 23.55 -25.40 -25.44
N ASP A 45 22.29 -25.85 -25.53
CA ASP A 45 21.68 -26.46 -26.73
C ASP A 45 20.90 -25.48 -27.64
N GLY A 46 20.98 -24.16 -27.40
CA GLY A 46 20.65 -23.15 -28.42
C GLY A 46 19.18 -22.99 -28.83
N LEU A 47 18.25 -23.74 -28.24
CA LEU A 47 16.81 -23.59 -28.46
C LEU A 47 16.07 -23.27 -27.16
N PRO A 48 15.39 -22.11 -27.05
CA PRO A 48 14.50 -21.85 -25.92
C PRO A 48 13.29 -22.79 -26.01
N THR A 49 13.08 -23.62 -24.98
CA THR A 49 11.93 -24.54 -24.87
C THR A 49 10.67 -23.88 -24.31
N GLY A 50 10.65 -22.54 -24.18
CA GLY A 50 9.46 -21.79 -23.78
C GLY A 50 8.62 -21.39 -25.00
N THR A 51 7.34 -21.74 -25.00
CA THR A 51 6.36 -21.10 -25.88
C THR A 51 6.34 -19.59 -25.57
N LEU A 52 6.58 -18.74 -26.57
CA LEU A 52 6.61 -17.27 -26.43
C LEU A 52 5.40 -16.71 -25.66
N TYR A 53 4.25 -17.38 -25.78
CA TYR A 53 3.00 -17.04 -25.10
C TYR A 53 3.11 -17.02 -23.56
N ASP A 54 3.83 -17.95 -22.93
CA ASP A 54 3.89 -18.05 -21.46
C ASP A 54 4.78 -16.97 -20.81
N ALA A 55 5.75 -16.44 -21.56
CA ALA A 55 6.64 -15.39 -21.07
C ALA A 55 5.89 -14.04 -20.93
N ASP A 56 4.99 -13.74 -21.88
CA ASP A 56 4.21 -12.51 -21.88
C ASP A 56 3.22 -12.45 -20.71
N TYR A 57 2.54 -13.55 -20.37
CA TYR A 57 1.67 -13.59 -19.19
C TYR A 57 2.43 -13.40 -17.87
N LYS A 58 3.60 -14.04 -17.73
CA LYS A 58 4.44 -13.87 -16.54
C LYS A 58 4.93 -12.44 -16.38
N LEU A 59 5.28 -11.79 -17.50
CA LEU A 59 5.69 -10.39 -17.50
C LEU A 59 4.52 -9.47 -17.11
N VAL A 60 3.33 -9.68 -17.69
CA VAL A 60 2.12 -8.90 -17.35
C VAL A 60 1.76 -9.08 -15.88
N ASP A 61 1.77 -10.30 -15.36
CA ASP A 61 1.47 -10.59 -13.97
C ASP A 61 2.51 -10.01 -13.00
N TYR A 62 3.78 -10.03 -13.38
CA TYR A 62 4.85 -9.36 -12.65
C TYR A 62 4.60 -7.85 -12.60
N VAL A 63 4.34 -7.21 -13.74
CA VAL A 63 4.08 -5.76 -13.83
C VAL A 63 2.85 -5.36 -13.01
N ASN A 64 1.80 -6.17 -13.05
CA ASN A 64 0.59 -5.95 -12.25
C ASN A 64 0.88 -6.03 -10.75
N ALA A 65 1.56 -7.07 -10.29
CA ALA A 65 1.94 -7.20 -8.89
C ALA A 65 2.91 -6.08 -8.46
N GLU A 66 3.83 -5.68 -9.35
CA GLU A 66 4.77 -4.60 -9.10
C GLU A 66 4.05 -3.26 -8.90
N ARG A 67 3.10 -2.99 -9.78
CA ARG A 67 2.25 -1.80 -9.70
C ARG A 67 1.49 -1.73 -8.38
N GLU A 68 0.97 -2.85 -7.89
CA GLU A 68 0.19 -2.88 -6.65
C GLU A 68 0.99 -2.45 -5.42
N TRP A 69 2.20 -2.97 -5.20
CA TRP A 69 3.00 -2.54 -4.05
C TRP A 69 3.57 -1.13 -4.22
N LYS A 70 3.96 -0.72 -5.43
CA LYS A 70 4.44 0.65 -5.70
C LYS A 70 3.35 1.72 -5.51
N ILE A 71 2.10 1.42 -5.85
CA ILE A 71 0.98 2.36 -5.63
C ILE A 71 0.82 2.70 -4.14
N ARG A 72 1.08 1.74 -3.24
CA ARG A 72 1.05 1.96 -1.79
C ARG A 72 2.15 2.93 -1.36
N GLU A 73 3.37 2.75 -1.86
CA GLU A 73 4.49 3.68 -1.60
C GLU A 73 4.23 5.08 -2.14
N ASN A 74 3.78 5.19 -3.38
CA ASN A 74 3.43 6.46 -4.02
C ASN A 74 2.31 7.19 -3.26
N MET A 75 1.36 6.45 -2.69
CA MET A 75 0.30 7.02 -1.89
C MET A 75 0.80 7.58 -0.56
N LEU A 76 1.70 6.88 0.12
CA LEU A 76 2.33 7.41 1.34
C LEU A 76 3.14 8.67 1.03
N ALA A 77 3.87 8.69 -0.09
CA ALA A 77 4.59 9.88 -0.55
C ALA A 77 3.63 11.05 -0.83
N TYR A 78 2.49 10.78 -1.49
CA TYR A 78 1.47 11.80 -1.74
C TYR A 78 0.87 12.35 -0.43
N ILE A 79 0.54 11.48 0.53
CA ILE A 79 0.06 11.92 1.85
C ILE A 79 1.13 12.79 2.52
N SER A 80 2.38 12.33 2.56
CA SER A 80 3.49 13.07 3.15
C SER A 80 3.66 14.46 2.54
N SER A 81 3.40 14.62 1.24
CA SER A 81 3.55 15.91 0.54
C SER A 81 2.53 16.99 0.92
N LYS A 82 1.48 16.65 1.68
CA LYS A 82 0.41 17.59 2.07
C LYS A 82 0.79 18.52 3.25
N GLY A 83 1.94 18.31 3.88
CA GLY A 83 2.48 19.12 4.98
C GLY A 83 2.87 18.31 6.21
N ASP A 84 3.46 18.99 7.21
CA ASP A 84 4.15 18.36 8.36
C ASP A 84 3.29 17.35 9.14
N GLU A 85 2.01 17.64 9.39
CA GLU A 85 1.13 16.68 10.07
C GLU A 85 0.93 15.41 9.23
N HIS A 86 0.85 15.56 7.91
CA HIS A 86 0.65 14.44 7.01
C HIS A 86 1.95 13.65 6.76
N GLU A 87 3.12 14.27 6.95
CA GLU A 87 4.39 13.55 7.02
C GLU A 87 4.36 12.53 8.17
N LEU A 88 3.93 12.96 9.37
CA LEU A 88 3.74 12.03 10.50
C LEU A 88 2.70 10.96 10.20
N TYR A 89 1.62 11.28 9.48
CA TYR A 89 0.64 10.28 9.04
C TYR A 89 1.27 9.22 8.14
N ALA A 90 2.04 9.63 7.14
CA ALA A 90 2.74 8.72 6.24
C ALA A 90 3.72 7.82 7.01
N GLN A 91 4.52 8.39 7.92
CA GLN A 91 5.46 7.63 8.76
C GLN A 91 4.75 6.61 9.66
N ILE A 92 3.61 6.98 10.27
CA ILE A 92 2.82 6.04 11.10
C ILE A 92 2.33 4.87 10.25
N LEU A 93 1.74 5.14 9.08
CA LEU A 93 1.23 4.09 8.20
C LEU A 93 2.36 3.20 7.66
N ASP A 94 3.50 3.80 7.34
CA ASP A 94 4.69 3.10 6.87
C ASP A 94 5.18 2.08 7.90
N TYR A 95 5.35 2.53 9.15
CA TYR A 95 5.77 1.67 10.25
C TYR A 95 4.73 0.60 10.59
N ARG A 96 3.44 0.92 10.48
CA ARG A 96 2.36 0.03 10.93
C ARG A 96 1.95 -1.01 9.91
N PHE A 97 1.97 -0.69 8.62
CA PHE A 97 1.27 -1.52 7.62
C PHE A 97 2.07 -1.78 6.34
N VAL A 98 3.07 -0.97 6.00
CA VAL A 98 3.82 -1.11 4.74
C VAL A 98 5.17 -1.78 4.98
N HIS A 99 6.20 -1.05 5.38
CA HIS A 99 7.56 -1.61 5.42
C HIS A 99 7.87 -2.47 6.65
N HIS A 100 7.24 -2.20 7.78
CA HIS A 100 7.74 -2.71 9.06
C HIS A 100 6.75 -3.57 9.85
N ASN A 101 5.45 -3.38 9.66
CA ASN A 101 4.38 -4.08 10.39
C ASN A 101 4.57 -4.07 11.93
N TRP A 102 4.96 -2.92 12.47
CA TRP A 102 5.21 -2.78 13.91
C TRP A 102 3.91 -2.62 14.71
N LYS A 103 3.94 -3.05 15.97
CA LYS A 103 2.87 -2.76 16.93
C LYS A 103 2.86 -1.27 17.30
N MET A 104 1.69 -0.76 17.69
CA MET A 104 1.53 0.66 18.00
C MET A 104 2.52 1.17 19.05
N ASP A 105 2.78 0.39 20.10
CA ASP A 105 3.68 0.80 21.19
C ASP A 105 5.09 1.11 20.69
N LYS A 106 5.60 0.31 19.75
CA LYS A 106 6.91 0.52 19.13
C LYS A 106 6.92 1.76 18.23
N VAL A 107 5.85 1.98 17.48
CA VAL A 107 5.72 3.18 16.62
C VAL A 107 5.65 4.45 17.46
N ALA A 108 4.83 4.45 18.51
CA ALA A 108 4.71 5.58 19.44
C ALA A 108 6.05 5.91 20.11
N MET A 109 6.79 4.88 20.55
CA MET A 109 8.13 5.06 21.10
C MET A 109 9.11 5.61 20.05
N LYS A 110 9.09 5.09 18.82
CA LYS A 110 9.97 5.54 17.73
C LYS A 110 9.72 7.00 17.35
N LEU A 111 8.46 7.42 17.34
CA LEU A 111 8.05 8.78 16.97
C LEU A 111 8.05 9.75 18.17
N HIS A 112 8.40 9.29 19.38
CA HIS A 112 8.35 10.08 20.61
C HIS A 112 6.96 10.72 20.87
N LEU A 113 5.89 10.00 20.54
CA LEU A 113 4.51 10.44 20.69
C LEU A 113 3.76 9.62 21.74
N PRO A 114 2.80 10.20 22.47
CA PRO A 114 1.88 9.43 23.30
C PRO A 114 1.08 8.44 22.44
N LYS A 115 0.92 7.20 22.93
CA LYS A 115 0.17 6.14 22.21
C LYS A 115 -1.20 6.60 21.72
N ARG A 116 -1.97 7.24 22.60
CA ARG A 116 -3.31 7.77 22.27
C ARG A 116 -3.28 8.79 21.13
N THR A 117 -2.22 9.60 21.06
CA THR A 117 -2.00 10.56 19.97
C THR A 117 -1.70 9.82 18.67
N CYS A 118 -0.80 8.83 18.70
CA CYS A 118 -0.53 7.98 17.53
C CYS A 118 -1.78 7.24 17.03
N GLU A 119 -2.62 6.72 17.92
CA GLU A 119 -3.87 6.01 17.53
C GLU A 119 -4.83 6.95 16.81
N ARG A 120 -5.02 8.15 17.36
CA ARG A 120 -5.85 9.18 16.70
C ARG A 120 -5.26 9.61 15.35
N MET A 121 -3.95 9.79 15.26
CA MET A 121 -3.27 10.16 14.02
C MET A 121 -3.36 9.03 12.99
N GLN A 122 -3.23 7.77 13.39
CA GLN A 122 -3.45 6.62 12.52
C GLN A 122 -4.88 6.60 11.96
N ASP A 123 -5.90 6.80 12.79
CA ASP A 123 -7.29 6.79 12.32
C ASP A 123 -7.57 7.91 11.30
N ASN A 124 -6.95 9.07 11.50
CA ASN A 124 -7.00 10.17 10.53
C ASN A 124 -6.21 9.84 9.26
N ALA A 125 -5.02 9.26 9.39
CA ALA A 125 -4.18 8.84 8.27
C ALA A 125 -4.88 7.78 7.40
N LEU A 126 -5.49 6.75 8.02
CA LEU A 126 -6.27 5.73 7.31
C LEU A 126 -7.48 6.32 6.60
N TRP A 127 -8.08 7.37 7.16
CA TRP A 127 -9.15 8.09 6.49
C TRP A 127 -8.65 8.91 5.30
N GLU A 128 -7.47 9.53 5.39
CA GLU A 128 -6.83 10.19 4.25
C GLU A 128 -6.51 9.19 3.13
N VAL A 129 -5.96 8.03 3.47
CA VAL A 129 -5.73 6.91 2.53
C VAL A 129 -7.01 6.52 1.83
N ALA A 130 -8.10 6.30 2.56
CA ALA A 130 -9.37 5.89 1.98
C ALA A 130 -9.91 6.87 0.93
N LYS A 131 -9.70 8.18 1.12
CA LYS A 131 -10.15 9.21 0.17
C LYS A 131 -9.36 9.24 -1.13
N VAL A 132 -8.09 8.86 -1.07
CA VAL A 132 -7.14 8.98 -2.20
C VAL A 132 -6.82 7.62 -2.82
N CYS A 133 -7.33 6.53 -2.24
CA CYS A 133 -7.09 5.19 -2.73
C CYS A 133 -7.66 5.02 -4.15
N PRO A 134 -6.87 4.50 -5.11
CA PRO A 134 -7.36 4.24 -6.46
C PRO A 134 -8.37 3.07 -6.49
N ASP A 135 -8.32 2.18 -5.51
CA ASP A 135 -9.30 1.11 -5.36
C ASP A 135 -10.62 1.66 -4.80
N LYS A 136 -11.64 1.69 -5.65
CA LYS A 136 -12.98 2.21 -5.31
C LYS A 136 -13.69 1.36 -4.25
N SER A 137 -13.27 0.12 -4.03
CA SER A 137 -13.83 -0.75 -2.98
C SER A 137 -13.43 -0.30 -1.57
N VAL A 138 -12.38 0.51 -1.45
CA VAL A 138 -11.91 1.03 -0.17
C VAL A 138 -12.87 2.09 0.38
N LEU A 139 -13.47 2.92 -0.46
CA LEU A 139 -14.32 4.02 -0.02
C LEU A 139 -15.80 3.60 0.02
N VAL A 140 -16.31 3.32 1.22
CA VAL A 140 -17.62 2.69 1.41
C VAL A 140 -18.72 3.74 1.67
N PRO A 141 -19.81 3.78 0.88
CA PRO A 141 -20.93 4.67 1.15
C PRO A 141 -21.68 4.27 2.43
N LYS A 142 -22.34 5.23 3.08
CA LYS A 142 -23.19 5.00 4.24
C LYS A 142 -24.46 4.23 3.89
#